data_AF-A0A2V8PJZ9-F1
#
_entry.id   AF-A0A2V8PJZ9-F1
#
_cell.length_a   1.000
_cell.length_b   1.000
_cell.length_c   1.000
_cell.angle_alpha   90.00
_cell.angle_beta   90.00
_cell.angle_gamma   90.00
#
_symmetry.space_group_name_H-M   'P 1'
#
loop_
_entity.id
_entity.type
_entity.pdbx_description
1 polymer ?
#
loop_
_entity_poly.entity_id
_entity_poly.type
_entity_poly.pdbx_seq_one_letter_code
_entity_poly.pdbx_strand_id
1 'polypeptide(L)'
;MSPSEFVDALFANAGVTPSESDRAAAISEFAFATTTTDVAARARALRRVAENSTLAQQEFNRAFVLMQYFGYLRRNPNDAPDTNFEGYNFWLNKLNQFDGNFVNAEMVKAFITSAEYRRRFGP
;
A
#
# COMPACT_ATOMS: atom_id res chain seq x y z
N MET A 1 -19.16 -20.27 -4.11
CA MET A 1 -18.51 -19.04 -4.63
C MET A 1 -17.92 -19.36 -5.99
N SER A 2 -18.39 -18.63 -7.00
CA SER A 2 -17.89 -18.64 -8.36
C SER A 2 -16.57 -17.85 -8.48
N PRO A 3 -15.77 -18.09 -9.53
CA PRO A 3 -14.58 -17.28 -9.81
C PRO A 3 -14.85 -15.77 -9.90
N SER A 4 -15.96 -15.36 -10.52
CA SER A 4 -16.33 -13.96 -10.63
C SER A 4 -16.61 -13.32 -9.28
N GLU A 5 -17.41 -13.97 -8.43
CA GLU A 5 -17.70 -13.45 -7.08
C GLU A 5 -16.42 -13.32 -6.23
N PHE A 6 -15.49 -14.27 -6.37
CA PHE A 6 -14.22 -14.22 -5.67
C PHE A 6 -13.34 -13.06 -6.14
N VAL A 7 -13.18 -12.88 -7.45
CA VAL A 7 -12.39 -11.78 -8.01
C VAL A 7 -13.00 -10.43 -7.66
N ASP A 8 -14.32 -10.30 -7.72
CA ASP A 8 -15.03 -9.08 -7.33
C ASP A 8 -14.83 -8.76 -5.85
N ALA A 9 -14.86 -9.78 -4.98
CA ALA A 9 -14.54 -9.61 -3.56
C ALA A 9 -13.09 -9.18 -3.34
N LEU A 10 -12.12 -9.69 -4.11
CA LEU A 10 -10.72 -9.26 -4.00
C LEU A 10 -10.54 -7.78 -4.36
N PHE A 11 -11.11 -7.34 -5.49
CA PHE A 11 -11.06 -5.94 -5.90
C PHE A 11 -11.79 -5.00 -4.94
N ALA A 12 -12.95 -5.43 -4.42
CA ALA A 12 -13.69 -4.68 -3.40
C ALA A 12 -12.86 -4.51 -2.12
N ASN A 13 -12.19 -5.56 -1.64
CA ASN A 13 -11.29 -5.47 -0.49
C ASN A 13 -10.06 -4.59 -0.77
N ALA A 14 -9.58 -4.57 -2.01
CA ALA A 14 -8.49 -3.70 -2.43
C ALA A 14 -8.91 -2.23 -2.61
N GLY A 15 -10.21 -1.90 -2.58
CA GLY A 15 -10.70 -0.54 -2.84
C GLY A 15 -10.46 -0.08 -4.29
N VAL A 16 -10.27 -1.02 -5.21
CA VAL A 16 -9.99 -0.75 -6.63
C VAL A 16 -11.20 -1.14 -7.46
N THR A 17 -11.65 -0.21 -8.31
CA THR A 17 -12.55 -0.53 -9.42
C THR A 17 -11.71 -1.01 -10.60
N PRO A 18 -11.70 -2.31 -10.94
CA PRO A 18 -10.86 -2.82 -12.02
C PRO A 18 -11.37 -2.39 -13.38
N SER A 19 -10.47 -2.32 -14.36
CA SER A 19 -10.88 -2.33 -15.77
C SER A 19 -11.53 -3.67 -16.14
N GLU A 20 -12.34 -3.69 -17.20
CA GLU A 20 -12.93 -4.94 -17.69
C GLU A 20 -11.86 -5.98 -18.03
N SER A 21 -10.73 -5.55 -18.60
CA SER A 21 -9.60 -6.41 -18.93
C SER A 21 -8.90 -6.99 -17.69
N ASP A 22 -8.67 -6.18 -16.65
CA ASP A 22 -8.02 -6.66 -15.43
C ASP A 22 -8.90 -7.67 -14.70
N ARG A 23 -10.20 -7.37 -14.63
CA ARG A 23 -11.19 -8.27 -14.05
C ARG A 23 -11.24 -9.59 -14.82
N ALA A 24 -11.33 -9.54 -16.14
CA ALA A 24 -11.37 -10.73 -16.99
C ALA A 24 -10.08 -11.57 -16.85
N ALA A 25 -8.91 -10.92 -16.77
CA ALA A 25 -7.63 -11.60 -16.59
C ALA A 25 -7.51 -12.30 -15.22
N ALA A 26 -8.08 -11.72 -14.16
CA ALA A 26 -8.11 -12.37 -12.85
C ALA A 26 -9.10 -13.56 -12.81
N ILE A 27 -10.23 -13.46 -13.50
CA ILE A 27 -11.21 -14.56 -13.61
C ILE A 27 -10.64 -15.72 -14.44
N SER A 28 -9.90 -15.42 -15.51
CA SER A 28 -9.34 -16.43 -16.42
C SER A 28 -8.31 -17.35 -15.75
N GLU A 29 -7.79 -16.98 -14.58
CA GLU A 29 -6.93 -17.85 -13.75
C GLU A 29 -7.62 -19.15 -13.31
N PHE A 30 -8.95 -19.16 -13.30
CA PHE A 30 -9.78 -20.33 -12.98
C PHE A 30 -10.20 -21.12 -14.23
N ALA A 31 -9.82 -20.69 -15.44
CA ALA A 31 -10.19 -21.31 -16.71
C ALA A 31 -11.70 -21.63 -16.80
N PHE A 32 -12.06 -22.91 -16.97
CA PHE A 32 -13.46 -23.38 -17.06
C PHE A 32 -14.05 -23.81 -15.70
N ALA A 33 -13.33 -23.59 -14.59
CA ALA A 33 -13.82 -23.98 -13.27
C ALA A 33 -15.05 -23.16 -12.87
N THR A 34 -16.05 -23.83 -12.31
CA THR A 34 -17.28 -23.19 -11.80
C THR A 34 -17.19 -22.79 -10.33
N THR A 35 -16.13 -23.21 -9.64
CA THR A 35 -15.90 -22.96 -8.21
C THR A 35 -14.44 -22.56 -7.95
N THR A 36 -14.19 -22.00 -6.77
CA THR A 36 -12.84 -21.58 -6.36
C THR A 36 -12.12 -22.61 -5.47
N THR A 37 -12.33 -23.90 -5.69
CA THR A 37 -11.67 -24.96 -4.88
C THR A 37 -10.18 -25.11 -5.23
N ASP A 38 -9.78 -24.74 -6.45
CA ASP A 38 -8.37 -24.70 -6.86
C ASP A 38 -7.62 -23.57 -6.14
N VAL A 39 -6.79 -23.96 -5.18
CA VAL A 39 -5.96 -23.05 -4.38
C VAL A 39 -4.88 -22.36 -5.22
N ALA A 40 -4.33 -23.03 -6.25
CA ALA A 40 -3.33 -22.43 -7.12
C ALA A 40 -3.96 -21.33 -8.00
N ALA A 41 -5.18 -21.57 -8.51
CA ALA A 41 -5.93 -20.54 -9.23
C ALA A 41 -6.25 -19.33 -8.33
N ARG A 42 -6.66 -19.56 -7.07
CA ARG A 42 -6.86 -18.47 -6.09
C ARG A 42 -5.60 -17.65 -5.86
N ALA A 43 -4.46 -18.30 -5.72
CA ALA A 43 -3.19 -17.62 -5.49
C ALA A 43 -2.79 -16.73 -6.67
N ARG A 44 -2.97 -17.21 -7.92
CA ARG A 44 -2.70 -16.42 -9.12
C ARG A 44 -3.68 -15.26 -9.29
N ALA A 45 -4.97 -15.47 -9.04
CA ALA A 45 -5.97 -14.41 -9.06
C ALA A 45 -5.67 -13.33 -8.00
N LEU A 46 -5.35 -13.73 -6.77
CA LEU A 46 -4.94 -12.81 -5.71
C LEU A 46 -3.70 -12.01 -6.11
N ARG A 47 -2.69 -12.68 -6.66
CA ARG A 47 -1.47 -12.03 -7.14
C ARG A 47 -1.76 -10.97 -8.20
N ARG A 48 -2.63 -11.26 -9.18
CA ARG A 48 -3.03 -10.28 -10.20
C ARG A 48 -3.71 -9.05 -9.61
N VAL A 49 -4.58 -9.24 -8.62
CA VAL A 49 -5.23 -8.11 -7.92
C VAL A 49 -4.20 -7.31 -7.12
N ALA A 50 -3.29 -7.98 -6.41
CA ALA A 50 -2.24 -7.34 -5.62
C ALA A 50 -1.22 -6.57 -6.49
N GLU A 51 -0.94 -7.05 -7.70
CA GLU A 51 -0.04 -6.41 -8.67
C GLU A 51 -0.77 -5.41 -9.59
N ASN A 52 -2.06 -5.15 -9.35
CA ASN A 52 -2.82 -4.19 -10.15
C ASN A 52 -2.24 -2.77 -10.02
N SER A 53 -2.07 -2.09 -11.16
CA SER A 53 -1.42 -0.78 -11.20
C SER A 53 -2.19 0.31 -10.45
N THR A 54 -3.52 0.25 -10.42
CA THR A 54 -4.35 1.18 -9.65
C THR A 54 -4.13 0.98 -8.16
N LEU A 55 -4.08 -0.28 -7.68
CA LEU A 55 -3.75 -0.57 -6.28
C LEU A 55 -2.36 -0.06 -5.92
N ALA A 56 -1.36 -0.33 -6.77
CA ALA A 56 0.00 0.13 -6.56
C ALA A 56 0.09 1.66 -6.46
N GLN A 57 -0.65 2.39 -7.31
CA GLN A 57 -0.73 3.86 -7.26
C GLN A 57 -1.38 4.36 -5.97
N GLN A 58 -2.48 3.73 -5.53
CA GLN A 58 -3.19 4.10 -4.30
C GLN A 58 -2.33 3.90 -3.04
N GLU A 59 -1.55 2.82 -2.99
CA GLU A 59 -0.72 2.48 -1.83
C GLU A 59 0.66 3.12 -1.85
N PHE A 60 1.11 3.66 -2.99
CA PHE A 60 2.48 4.19 -3.14
C PHE A 60 2.83 5.23 -2.07
N ASN A 61 1.99 6.24 -1.87
CA ASN A 61 2.25 7.30 -0.88
C ASN A 61 2.26 6.73 0.54
N ARG A 62 1.36 5.80 0.85
CA ARG A 62 1.28 5.12 2.15
C ARG A 62 2.56 4.34 2.45
N ALA A 63 3.05 3.59 1.47
CA ALA A 63 4.31 2.85 1.55
C ALA A 63 5.53 3.77 1.61
N PHE A 64 5.52 4.87 0.86
CA PHE A 64 6.61 5.85 0.86
C PHE A 64 6.80 6.51 2.22
N VAL A 65 5.70 6.90 2.89
CA VAL A 65 5.75 7.43 4.26
C VAL A 65 6.28 6.37 5.23
N LEU A 66 5.79 5.13 5.12
CA LEU A 66 6.24 4.03 5.98
C LEU A 66 7.75 3.78 5.86
N MET A 67 8.29 3.86 4.64
CA MET A 67 9.71 3.73 4.41
C MET A 67 10.54 4.85 5.07
N GLN A 68 9.99 6.04 5.29
CA GLN A 68 10.70 7.09 6.05
C GLN A 68 10.91 6.68 7.51
N TYR A 69 9.88 6.09 8.13
CA TYR A 69 9.97 5.56 9.49
C TYR A 69 10.96 4.39 9.58
N PHE A 70 10.91 3.45 8.65
CA PHE A 70 11.84 2.31 8.65
C PHE A 70 13.27 2.72 8.33
N GLY A 71 13.48 3.54 7.31
CA GLY A 71 14.80 3.95 6.84
C GLY A 71 15.51 4.88 7.82
N TYR A 72 14.84 5.96 8.25
CA TYR A 72 15.44 6.97 9.10
C TYR A 72 15.28 6.66 10.60
N LEU A 73 14.09 6.26 11.05
CA LEU A 73 13.78 6.11 12.48
C LEU A 73 13.92 4.67 12.99
N ARG A 74 14.04 3.67 12.11
CA ARG A 74 14.21 2.25 12.45
C ARG A 74 13.12 1.72 13.41
N ARG A 75 11.88 2.15 13.22
CA ARG A 75 10.72 1.72 14.02
C ARG A 75 9.41 1.79 13.24
N ASN A 76 8.36 1.15 13.74
CA ASN A 76 7.01 1.37 13.23
C ASN A 76 6.51 2.77 13.64
N PRO A 77 5.58 3.37 12.88
CA PRO A 77 5.09 4.70 13.20
C PRO A 77 4.41 4.84 14.57
N ASN A 78 3.84 3.75 15.08
CA ASN A 78 3.15 3.67 16.36
C ASN A 78 3.98 3.06 17.49
N ASP A 79 5.25 2.72 17.24
CA ASP A 79 6.17 2.30 18.29
C ASP A 79 6.60 3.51 19.14
N ALA A 80 6.98 3.25 20.40
CA ALA A 80 7.52 4.27 21.29
C ALA A 80 8.65 5.09 20.62
N PRO A 81 8.70 6.42 20.82
CA PRO A 81 7.97 7.19 21.82
C PRO A 81 6.52 7.53 21.45
N ASP A 82 6.10 7.25 20.23
CA ASP A 82 4.70 7.40 19.82
C ASP A 82 3.86 6.24 20.34
N THR A 83 2.53 6.40 20.35
CA THR A 83 1.58 5.33 20.76
C THR A 83 0.39 5.23 19.80
N ASN A 84 0.44 5.97 18.69
CA ASN A 84 -0.63 6.09 17.72
C ASN A 84 -0.03 6.35 16.31
N PHE A 85 -0.89 6.57 15.31
CA PHE A 85 -0.48 6.85 13.92
C PHE A 85 -0.60 8.33 13.53
N GLU A 86 -0.70 9.27 14.47
CA GLU A 86 -0.92 10.69 14.17
C GLU A 86 0.20 11.27 13.30
N GLY A 87 1.46 10.98 13.63
CA GLY A 87 2.60 11.42 12.81
C GLY A 87 2.57 10.83 11.41
N TYR A 88 2.24 9.53 11.28
CA TYR A 88 2.11 8.87 9.99
C TYR A 88 1.00 9.51 9.13
N ASN A 89 -0.18 9.71 9.73
CA ASN A 89 -1.33 10.31 9.06
C ASN A 89 -1.07 11.76 8.67
N PHE A 90 -0.40 12.53 9.54
CA PHE A 90 0.04 13.90 9.22
C PHE A 90 0.91 13.91 7.96
N TRP A 91 1.93 13.06 7.92
CA TRP A 91 2.87 12.97 6.82
C TRP A 91 2.23 12.46 5.52
N LEU A 92 1.35 11.46 5.61
CA LEU A 92 0.56 10.97 4.47
C LEU A 92 -0.35 12.06 3.91
N ASN A 93 -1.08 12.77 4.78
CA ASN A 93 -1.96 13.87 4.36
C ASN A 93 -1.16 15.00 3.71
N LYS A 94 -0.02 15.38 4.29
CA LYS A 94 0.86 16.41 3.71
C LYS A 94 1.40 15.97 2.35
N LEU A 95 1.84 14.72 2.21
CA LEU A 95 2.32 14.20 0.92
C LEU A 95 1.22 14.21 -0.15
N ASN A 96 -0.01 13.82 0.22
CA ASN A 96 -1.16 13.86 -0.69
C ASN A 96 -1.55 15.29 -1.10
N GLN A 97 -1.44 16.27 -0.18
CA GLN A 97 -1.67 17.69 -0.50
C GLN A 97 -0.70 18.26 -1.54
N PHE A 98 0.47 17.65 -1.69
CA PHE A 98 1.48 18.02 -2.67
C PHE A 98 1.61 17.01 -3.80
N ASP A 99 0.56 16.23 -4.09
CA ASP A 99 0.50 15.27 -5.20
C ASP A 99 1.68 14.28 -5.21
N GLY A 100 2.12 13.82 -4.03
CA GLY A 100 3.26 12.91 -3.91
C GLY A 100 4.63 13.60 -4.00
N ASN A 101 4.70 14.93 -4.16
CA ASN A 101 5.95 15.66 -4.18
C ASN A 101 6.53 15.80 -2.77
N PHE A 102 7.42 14.88 -2.41
CA PHE A 102 8.07 14.84 -1.09
C PHE A 102 8.97 16.06 -0.80
N VAL A 103 9.44 16.77 -1.83
CA VAL A 103 10.24 17.99 -1.69
C VAL A 103 9.35 19.13 -1.22
N ASN A 104 8.21 19.34 -1.89
CA ASN A 104 7.24 20.36 -1.50
C ASN A 104 6.58 20.03 -0.15
N ALA A 105 6.37 18.74 0.14
CA ALA A 105 5.92 18.29 1.46
C ALA A 105 6.98 18.45 2.56
N GLU A 106 8.23 18.80 2.22
CA GLU A 106 9.39 18.86 3.12
C GLU A 106 9.62 17.58 3.94
N MET A 107 9.15 16.44 3.43
CA MET A 107 9.03 15.22 4.23
C MET A 107 10.41 14.66 4.60
N VAL A 108 11.21 14.29 3.60
CA VAL A 108 12.54 13.67 3.83
C VAL A 108 13.43 14.59 4.68
N LYS A 109 13.39 15.90 4.42
CA LYS A 109 14.10 16.92 5.20
C LYS A 109 13.69 16.91 6.67
N ALA A 110 12.40 16.79 6.98
CA ALA A 110 11.91 16.75 8.35
C ALA A 110 12.33 15.48 9.09
N PHE A 111 12.37 14.32 8.43
CA PHE A 111 12.87 13.08 9.04
C PHE A 111 14.36 13.17 9.38
N ILE A 112 15.20 13.63 8.45
CA ILE A 112 16.66 13.78 8.67
C ILE A 112 16.99 14.85 9.72
N THR A 113 16.24 15.95 9.76
CA THR A 113 16.47 17.02 10.75
C THR A 113 15.73 16.79 12.07
N SER A 114 14.95 15.71 12.20
CA SER A 114 14.26 15.37 13.44
C SER A 114 15.23 15.16 14.60
N ALA A 115 14.80 15.52 15.81
CA ALA A 115 15.60 15.27 17.02
C ALA A 115 15.80 13.77 17.26
N GLU A 116 14.86 12.92 16.84
CA GLU A 116 15.00 11.47 16.94
C GLU A 116 16.13 10.95 16.04
N TYR A 117 16.14 11.31 14.75
CA TYR A 117 17.20 10.91 13.84
C TYR A 117 18.58 11.44 14.29
N ARG A 118 18.66 12.73 14.63
CA ARG A 118 19.90 13.37 15.06
C ARG A 118 20.45 12.79 16.37
N ARG A 119 19.61 12.44 17.35
CA ARG A 119 20.08 11.77 18.58
C ARG A 119 20.67 10.39 18.33
N ARG A 120 20.25 9.71 17.25
CA ARG A 120 20.76 8.37 16.91
C ARG A 120 22.02 8.42 16.03
N PHE A 121 22.08 9.36 15.09
CA PHE A 121 23.09 9.33 14.01
C PHE A 121 23.74 10.69 13.70
N GLY A 122 23.33 11.77 14.36
CA GLY A 122 23.94 13.08 14.24
C GLY A 122 25.11 13.27 15.23
N PRO A 123 25.97 14.29 15.00
CA PRO A 123 26.99 14.70 15.96
C PRO A 123 26.40 15.30 17.24
#